data_AF-D7C2V6-F1
#
_entry.id   AF-D7C2V6-F1
#
_cell.length_a   1.000
_cell.length_b   1.000
_cell.length_c   1.000
_cell.angle_alpha   90.00
_cell.angle_beta   90.00
_cell.angle_gamma   90.00
#
_symmetry.space_group_name_H-M   'P 1'
#
loop_
_entity.id
_entity.type
_entity.pdbx_description
1 polymer ?
#
loop_
_entity_poly.entity_id
_entity_poly.type
_entity_poly.pdbx_seq_one_letter_code
_entity_poly.pdbx_strand_id
1 'polypeptide(L)'
;MDTAPIPASVQSSELLGFPPEARVLIVNADDLGMSHAVNAAIVDSIEQGIVSSCSLMPPCPWARHAMGLLRDRPHIPFGIHLTLVCDSAHYRWGPLSPKDKVPSLLDDAGDLLIPTPAQRARLLAQARPDEVEREFRAQIDTVVDTGLSPTHLDFHCLADGGRDDILDLTMALAAEYGLAVRVWLDPGRREARQRGLPVTDNDFLDSFSLPLDDKPARYAQLLRALPTGLSEWAVHPGLGTEESQAIEPDGWRVRRTDYDFLTSPEARQLLDDEGVVVIDYRTLQRMWRR
;
A
#
# COMPACT_ATOMS: atom_id res chain seq x y z
N MET A 1 -30.69 -0.79 1.36
CA MET A 1 -31.36 0.33 0.68
C MET A 1 -30.73 0.42 -0.68
N ASP A 2 -31.55 0.36 -1.73
CA ASP A 2 -31.10 0.38 -3.12
C ASP A 2 -30.67 1.81 -3.46
N THR A 3 -29.37 2.10 -3.30
CA THR A 3 -28.81 3.42 -3.63
C THR A 3 -28.65 3.50 -5.15
N ALA A 4 -29.35 4.45 -5.78
CA ALA A 4 -29.20 4.73 -7.20
C ALA A 4 -27.72 4.86 -7.58
N PRO A 5 -27.31 4.36 -8.76
CA PRO A 5 -25.91 4.39 -9.17
C PRO A 5 -25.36 5.81 -9.20
N ILE A 6 -24.15 5.99 -8.66
CA ILE A 6 -23.49 7.30 -8.62
C ILE A 6 -23.15 7.74 -10.05
N PRO A 7 -23.44 8.99 -10.45
CA PRO A 7 -23.06 9.49 -11.77
C PRO A 7 -21.56 9.33 -12.00
N ALA A 8 -21.17 8.91 -13.21
CA ALA A 8 -19.77 8.68 -13.57
C ALA A 8 -18.85 9.92 -13.43
N SER A 9 -19.42 11.11 -13.23
CA SER A 9 -18.71 12.38 -13.06
C SER A 9 -18.34 12.74 -11.62
N VAL A 10 -18.89 12.06 -10.60
CA VAL A 10 -18.61 12.39 -9.19
C VAL A 10 -17.24 11.83 -8.82
N GLN A 11 -16.34 12.66 -8.30
CA GLN A 11 -15.03 12.23 -7.81
C GLN A 11 -15.15 11.57 -6.44
N SER A 12 -14.23 10.66 -6.12
CA SER A 12 -14.12 10.06 -4.79
C SER A 12 -13.83 11.09 -3.72
N SER A 13 -13.05 12.14 -4.02
CA SER A 13 -12.89 13.31 -3.14
C SER A 13 -14.25 13.92 -2.72
N GLU A 14 -15.17 14.08 -3.67
CA GLU A 14 -16.53 14.57 -3.40
C GLU A 14 -17.36 13.57 -2.57
N LEU A 15 -17.23 12.26 -2.84
CA LEU A 15 -17.85 11.21 -2.02
C LEU A 15 -17.38 11.25 -0.56
N LEU A 16 -16.15 11.72 -0.33
CA LEU A 16 -15.57 11.90 0.99
C LEU A 16 -15.94 13.26 1.63
N GLY A 17 -16.69 14.10 0.92
CA GLY A 17 -17.19 15.40 1.41
C GLY A 17 -16.26 16.59 1.15
N PHE A 18 -15.24 16.43 0.31
CA PHE A 18 -14.39 17.54 -0.13
C PHE A 18 -15.07 18.35 -1.24
N PRO A 19 -14.77 19.65 -1.39
CA PRO A 19 -15.28 20.43 -2.50
C PRO A 19 -14.67 19.95 -3.84
N PRO A 20 -15.35 20.16 -4.98
CA PRO A 20 -14.92 19.63 -6.28
C PRO A 20 -13.52 20.04 -6.75
N GLU A 21 -13.00 21.17 -6.25
CA GLU A 21 -11.67 21.70 -6.56
C GLU A 21 -10.56 21.22 -5.62
N ALA A 22 -10.89 20.47 -4.55
CA ALA A 22 -9.93 20.03 -3.55
C ALA A 22 -8.83 19.14 -4.13
N ARG A 23 -7.60 19.36 -3.67
CA ARG A 23 -6.44 18.52 -3.96
C ARG A 23 -6.17 17.67 -2.73
N VAL A 24 -6.53 16.40 -2.79
CA VAL A 24 -6.49 15.50 -1.64
C VAL A 24 -5.43 14.43 -1.88
N LEU A 25 -4.60 14.15 -0.88
CA LEU A 25 -3.48 13.23 -1.01
C LEU A 25 -3.49 12.21 0.14
N ILE A 26 -3.37 10.93 -0.21
CA ILE A 26 -2.89 9.90 0.72
C ILE A 26 -1.41 9.70 0.44
N VAL A 27 -0.58 9.76 1.47
CA VAL A 27 0.82 9.35 1.40
C VAL A 27 0.94 8.07 2.22
N ASN A 28 0.94 6.93 1.53
CA ASN A 28 1.03 5.62 2.16
C ASN A 28 2.47 5.10 2.09
N ALA A 29 3.03 4.79 3.24
CA ALA A 29 4.32 4.14 3.30
C ALA A 29 4.17 2.61 3.25
N ASP A 30 4.61 2.03 2.14
CA ASP A 30 4.55 0.61 1.85
C ASP A 30 5.72 -0.14 2.56
N ASP A 31 5.61 -1.47 2.65
CA ASP A 31 6.61 -2.40 3.20
C ASP A 31 6.89 -2.35 4.71
N LEU A 32 5.95 -1.84 5.52
CA LEU A 32 6.08 -1.96 6.98
C LEU A 32 6.20 -3.45 7.35
N GLY A 33 7.17 -3.80 8.19
CA GLY A 33 7.46 -5.18 8.57
C GLY A 33 8.60 -5.83 7.79
N MET A 34 9.06 -5.23 6.68
CA MET A 34 10.13 -5.82 5.87
C MET A 34 11.46 -5.91 6.63
N SER A 35 11.97 -4.79 7.15
CA SER A 35 13.21 -4.72 7.93
C SER A 35 13.08 -3.79 9.13
N HIS A 36 14.03 -3.83 10.06
CA HIS A 36 14.06 -2.87 11.16
C HIS A 36 14.24 -1.44 10.65
N ALA A 37 15.17 -1.25 9.71
CA ALA A 37 15.43 0.05 9.11
C ALA A 37 14.21 0.64 8.39
N VAL A 38 13.39 -0.18 7.73
CA VAL A 38 12.14 0.27 7.09
C VAL A 38 11.09 0.59 8.14
N ASN A 39 10.89 -0.26 9.16
CA ASN A 39 9.98 0.01 10.26
C ASN A 39 10.25 1.36 10.93
N ALA A 40 11.51 1.63 11.26
CA ALA A 40 11.91 2.87 11.92
C ALA A 40 11.68 4.10 11.03
N ALA A 41 12.02 4.01 9.75
CA ALA A 41 11.82 5.11 8.80
C ALA A 41 10.33 5.40 8.56
N ILE A 42 9.49 4.38 8.46
CA ILE A 42 8.04 4.54 8.27
C ILE A 42 7.42 5.25 9.47
N VAL A 43 7.72 4.78 10.71
CA VAL A 43 7.20 5.42 11.92
C VAL A 43 7.65 6.88 12.00
N ASP A 44 8.93 7.15 11.74
CA ASP A 44 9.45 8.51 11.78
C ASP A 44 8.84 9.40 10.67
N SER A 45 8.60 8.85 9.48
CA SER A 45 7.95 9.59 8.38
C SER A 45 6.49 9.94 8.67
N ILE A 46 5.81 9.18 9.53
CA ILE A 46 4.45 9.47 10.00
C ILE A 46 4.47 10.48 11.14
N GLU A 47 5.33 10.28 12.14
CA GLU A 47 5.39 11.13 13.33
C GLU A 47 6.04 12.50 13.04
N GLN A 48 7.00 12.52 12.12
CA GLN A 48 7.87 13.67 11.81
C GLN A 48 7.85 14.05 10.34
N GLY A 49 6.88 13.58 9.55
CA GLY A 49 6.82 13.85 8.12
C GLY A 49 5.42 14.09 7.60
N ILE A 50 5.26 13.86 6.30
CA ILE A 50 3.99 14.01 5.58
C ILE A 50 3.28 12.68 5.31
N VAL A 51 3.86 11.56 5.74
CA VAL A 51 3.23 10.24 5.59
C VAL A 51 2.00 10.16 6.48
N SER A 52 0.88 9.72 5.92
CA SER A 52 -0.42 9.70 6.60
C SER A 52 -0.94 8.30 6.85
N SER A 53 -0.39 7.29 6.18
CA SER A 53 -0.79 5.89 6.30
C SER A 53 0.41 4.98 6.03
N CYS A 54 0.33 3.71 6.43
CA CYS A 54 1.28 2.69 6.03
C CYS A 54 0.61 1.32 5.82
N SER A 55 1.30 0.38 5.20
CA SER A 55 0.79 -0.99 5.01
C SER A 55 1.80 -2.04 5.47
N LEU A 56 1.33 -2.93 6.35
CA LEU A 56 2.12 -3.99 7.00
C LEU A 56 2.17 -5.23 6.12
N MET A 57 3.35 -5.77 5.85
CA MET A 57 3.58 -7.09 5.26
C MET A 57 3.68 -8.17 6.37
N PRO A 58 2.60 -8.92 6.66
CA PRO A 58 2.62 -9.86 7.79
C PRO A 58 3.61 -11.03 7.63
N PRO A 59 3.91 -11.55 6.42
CA PRO A 59 4.95 -12.57 6.22
C PRO A 59 6.38 -12.17 6.60
N CYS A 60 6.68 -10.86 6.64
CA CYS A 60 8.08 -10.42 6.69
C CYS A 60 8.75 -10.63 8.05
N PRO A 61 10.09 -10.78 8.09
CA PRO A 61 10.83 -11.09 9.32
C PRO A 61 10.64 -10.09 10.46
N TRP A 62 10.38 -8.81 10.15
CA TRP A 62 10.17 -7.75 11.13
C TRP A 62 8.70 -7.36 11.33
N ALA A 63 7.74 -8.16 10.84
CA ALA A 63 6.31 -7.91 11.02
C ALA A 63 5.89 -7.87 12.50
N ARG A 64 6.45 -8.77 13.32
CA ARG A 64 6.16 -8.78 14.78
C ARG A 64 6.64 -7.51 15.48
N HIS A 65 7.78 -6.96 15.06
CA HIS A 65 8.27 -5.68 15.55
C HIS A 65 7.35 -4.53 15.12
N ALA A 66 6.96 -4.50 13.84
CA ALA A 66 5.99 -3.53 13.32
C ALA A 66 4.66 -3.56 14.09
N MET A 67 4.10 -4.74 14.35
CA MET A 67 2.89 -4.89 15.17
C MET A 67 3.09 -4.43 16.63
N GLY A 68 4.32 -4.49 17.17
CA GLY A 68 4.66 -3.84 18.44
C GLY A 68 4.57 -2.31 18.34
N LEU A 69 5.22 -1.73 17.32
CA LEU A 69 5.20 -0.29 17.07
C LEU A 69 3.78 0.27 16.89
N LEU A 70 2.92 -0.46 16.16
CA LEU A 70 1.51 -0.09 15.93
C LEU A 70 0.67 -0.17 17.22
N ARG A 71 0.91 -1.18 18.08
CA ARG A 71 0.22 -1.26 19.39
C ARG A 71 0.60 -0.10 20.31
N ASP A 72 1.87 0.30 20.28
CA ASP A 72 2.36 1.44 21.07
C ASP A 72 1.89 2.79 20.51
N ARG A 73 1.37 2.82 19.27
CA ARG A 73 0.96 4.02 18.52
C ARG A 73 -0.41 3.83 17.87
N PRO A 74 -1.49 3.67 18.65
CA PRO A 74 -2.82 3.39 18.12
C PRO A 74 -3.40 4.52 17.25
N HIS A 75 -2.78 5.71 17.23
CA HIS A 75 -3.16 6.81 16.35
C HIS A 75 -2.69 6.61 14.90
N ILE A 76 -1.65 5.80 14.66
CA ILE A 76 -1.13 5.50 13.32
C ILE A 76 -2.11 4.59 12.58
N PRO A 77 -2.73 5.07 11.49
CA PRO A 77 -3.54 4.22 10.64
C PRO A 77 -2.62 3.33 9.80
N PHE A 78 -2.99 2.07 9.65
CA PHE A 78 -2.23 1.13 8.83
C PHE A 78 -3.16 0.16 8.09
N GLY A 79 -2.68 -0.43 7.01
CA GLY A 79 -3.34 -1.48 6.22
C GLY A 79 -2.54 -2.78 6.21
N ILE A 80 -3.05 -3.76 5.46
CA ILE A 80 -2.33 -5.01 5.17
C ILE A 80 -1.80 -4.97 3.74
N HIS A 81 -0.49 -5.04 3.62
CA HIS A 81 0.25 -5.13 2.37
C HIS A 81 0.28 -6.57 1.90
N LEU A 82 -0.74 -6.94 1.13
CA LEU A 82 -0.97 -8.31 0.68
C LEU A 82 0.22 -8.78 -0.17
N THR A 83 0.90 -9.82 0.31
CA THR A 83 2.22 -10.23 -0.17
C THR A 83 2.15 -11.61 -0.80
N LEU A 84 2.38 -11.69 -2.12
CA LEU A 84 2.45 -12.95 -2.89
C LEU A 84 3.85 -13.27 -3.43
N VAL A 85 4.81 -12.37 -3.18
CA VAL A 85 6.18 -12.44 -3.69
C VAL A 85 7.18 -12.16 -2.57
N CYS A 86 8.44 -12.46 -2.83
CA CYS A 86 9.55 -12.19 -1.93
C CYS A 86 10.68 -11.49 -2.68
N ASP A 87 11.07 -10.30 -2.22
CA ASP A 87 11.91 -9.37 -3.00
C ASP A 87 13.32 -9.87 -3.31
N SER A 88 13.86 -10.69 -2.42
CA SER A 88 15.24 -11.14 -2.52
C SER A 88 15.37 -12.66 -2.39
N ALA A 89 16.35 -13.21 -3.10
CA ALA A 89 16.76 -14.61 -2.94
C ALA A 89 17.49 -14.86 -1.60
N HIS A 90 18.08 -13.82 -1.00
CA HIS A 90 18.95 -13.93 0.17
C HIS A 90 18.32 -13.40 1.46
N TYR A 91 17.20 -12.68 1.35
CA TYR A 91 16.39 -12.22 2.47
C TYR A 91 14.95 -12.67 2.23
N ARG A 92 14.58 -13.80 2.83
CA ARG A 92 13.39 -14.58 2.45
C ARG A 92 12.28 -14.51 3.49
N TRP A 93 11.04 -14.47 2.99
CA TRP A 93 9.82 -14.81 3.73
C TRP A 93 8.99 -15.79 2.90
N GLY A 94 8.11 -16.53 3.56
CA GLY A 94 7.22 -17.52 2.94
C GLY A 94 5.75 -17.15 3.11
N PRO A 95 4.82 -17.90 2.50
CA PRO A 95 3.40 -17.72 2.79
C PRO A 95 3.12 -18.00 4.27
N LEU A 96 2.06 -17.39 4.80
CA LEU A 96 1.55 -17.74 6.13
C LEU A 96 0.69 -19.00 6.10
N SER A 97 0.09 -19.29 4.95
CA SER A 97 -0.62 -20.55 4.71
C SER A 97 0.33 -21.73 4.63
N PRO A 98 -0.09 -22.94 5.04
CA PRO A 98 0.67 -24.15 4.81
C PRO A 98 1.00 -24.31 3.31
N LYS A 99 2.27 -24.54 2.98
CA LYS A 99 2.77 -24.61 1.59
C LYS A 99 2.03 -25.65 0.74
N ASP A 100 1.54 -26.74 1.33
CA ASP A 100 0.74 -27.78 0.64
C ASP A 100 -0.69 -27.34 0.29
N LYS A 101 -1.15 -26.21 0.83
CA LYS A 101 -2.47 -25.60 0.55
C LYS A 101 -2.41 -24.42 -0.40
N VAL A 102 -1.21 -23.93 -0.72
CA VAL A 102 -0.98 -22.82 -1.64
C VAL A 102 0.11 -23.12 -2.70
N PRO A 103 0.19 -24.33 -3.27
CA PRO A 103 1.27 -24.68 -4.20
C PRO A 103 1.34 -23.79 -5.45
N SER A 104 0.23 -23.18 -5.87
CA SER A 104 0.20 -22.24 -7.00
C SER A 104 0.87 -20.89 -6.69
N LEU A 105 1.10 -20.56 -5.42
CA LEU A 105 1.79 -19.32 -5.04
C LEU A 105 3.31 -19.51 -4.95
N LEU A 106 3.81 -20.72 -5.21
CA LEU A 106 5.18 -21.12 -4.93
C LEU A 106 5.96 -21.48 -6.20
N ASP A 107 7.27 -21.33 -6.11
CA ASP A 107 8.23 -21.84 -7.08
C ASP A 107 8.52 -23.33 -6.86
N ASP A 108 9.42 -23.89 -7.67
CA ASP A 108 9.76 -25.31 -7.63
C ASP A 108 10.53 -25.73 -6.36
N ALA A 109 11.08 -24.76 -5.62
CA ALA A 109 11.69 -24.95 -4.30
C ALA A 109 10.67 -24.84 -3.16
N GLY A 110 9.41 -24.52 -3.47
CA GLY A 110 8.33 -24.34 -2.51
C GLY A 110 8.35 -22.99 -1.82
N ASP A 111 8.96 -21.97 -2.40
CA ASP A 111 9.03 -20.62 -1.85
C ASP A 111 8.26 -19.61 -2.70
N LEU A 112 7.96 -18.43 -2.14
CA LEU A 112 7.36 -17.34 -2.92
C LEU A 112 8.30 -16.90 -4.04
N LEU A 113 7.70 -16.53 -5.18
CA LEU A 113 8.43 -16.07 -6.35
C LEU A 113 9.05 -14.69 -6.11
N ILE A 114 10.16 -14.39 -6.79
CA ILE A 114 10.80 -13.07 -6.78
C ILE A 114 10.12 -12.19 -7.83
N PRO A 115 9.87 -10.90 -7.57
CA PRO A 115 9.10 -10.01 -8.46
C PRO A 115 9.81 -9.59 -9.76
N THR A 116 10.60 -10.46 -10.38
CA THR A 116 11.14 -10.24 -11.74
C THR A 116 10.03 -10.33 -12.79
N PRO A 117 10.14 -9.69 -13.97
CA PRO A 117 9.10 -9.76 -15.00
C PRO A 117 8.70 -11.20 -15.39
N ALA A 118 9.68 -12.09 -15.54
CA ALA A 118 9.42 -13.48 -15.90
C ALA A 118 8.70 -14.26 -14.79
N GLN A 119 9.11 -14.06 -13.53
CA GLN A 119 8.50 -14.75 -12.40
C GLN A 119 7.13 -14.16 -12.03
N ARG A 120 6.90 -12.86 -12.24
CA ARG A 120 5.56 -12.26 -12.15
C ARG A 120 4.61 -12.88 -13.18
N ALA A 121 5.04 -12.98 -14.44
CA ALA A 121 4.25 -13.64 -15.47
C ALA A 121 3.94 -15.10 -15.09
N ARG A 122 4.93 -15.81 -14.53
CA ARG A 122 4.73 -17.17 -13.99
C ARG A 122 3.69 -17.18 -12.88
N LEU A 123 3.85 -16.35 -11.83
CA LEU A 123 2.90 -16.24 -10.71
C LEU A 123 1.49 -16.01 -11.21
N LEU A 124 1.28 -14.99 -12.05
CA LEU A 124 -0.04 -14.64 -12.56
C LEU A 124 -0.67 -15.75 -13.41
N ALA A 125 0.13 -16.51 -14.15
CA ALA A 125 -0.36 -17.63 -14.96
C ALA A 125 -0.75 -18.86 -14.12
N GLN A 126 -0.07 -19.10 -12.99
CA GLN A 126 -0.30 -20.28 -12.17
C GLN A 126 -1.23 -20.03 -10.97
N ALA A 127 -1.29 -18.80 -10.45
CA ALA A 127 -1.98 -18.48 -9.20
C ALA A 127 -3.48 -18.80 -9.28
N ARG A 128 -3.93 -19.65 -8.36
CA ARG A 128 -5.32 -20.08 -8.23
C ARG A 128 -6.07 -19.18 -7.24
N PRO A 129 -7.25 -18.62 -7.60
CA PRO A 129 -7.97 -17.69 -6.73
C PRO A 129 -8.27 -18.21 -5.32
N ASP A 130 -8.59 -19.50 -5.17
CA ASP A 130 -8.88 -20.10 -3.84
C ASP A 130 -7.63 -20.19 -2.95
N GLU A 131 -6.43 -20.29 -3.55
CA GLU A 131 -5.17 -20.28 -2.82
C GLU A 131 -4.73 -18.86 -2.48
N VAL A 132 -4.96 -17.90 -3.39
CA VAL A 132 -4.75 -16.46 -3.13
C VAL A 132 -5.63 -15.99 -1.99
N GLU A 133 -6.93 -16.30 -2.02
CA GLU A 133 -7.87 -15.93 -0.94
C GLU A 133 -7.43 -16.54 0.39
N ARG A 134 -7.02 -17.81 0.41
CA ARG A 134 -6.52 -18.47 1.62
C ARG A 134 -5.31 -17.74 2.19
N GLU A 135 -4.35 -17.36 1.35
CA GLU A 135 -3.16 -16.65 1.79
C GLU A 135 -3.47 -15.24 2.28
N PHE A 136 -4.27 -14.48 1.54
CA PHE A 136 -4.68 -13.13 1.94
C PHE A 136 -5.44 -13.14 3.26
N ARG A 137 -6.35 -14.10 3.44
CA ARG A 137 -7.06 -14.31 4.70
C ARG A 137 -6.10 -14.61 5.85
N ALA A 138 -5.13 -15.51 5.66
CA ALA A 138 -4.13 -15.81 6.67
C ALA A 138 -3.29 -14.58 7.06
N GLN A 139 -2.96 -13.70 6.10
CA GLN A 139 -2.25 -12.44 6.34
C GLN A 139 -3.10 -11.45 7.14
N ILE A 140 -4.39 -11.31 6.82
CA ILE A 140 -5.31 -10.45 7.56
C ILE A 140 -5.51 -10.99 8.98
N ASP A 141 -5.85 -12.28 9.13
CA ASP A 141 -6.11 -12.96 10.41
C ASP A 141 -4.92 -12.85 11.36
N THR A 142 -3.70 -13.06 10.85
CA THR A 142 -2.46 -12.91 11.63
C THR A 142 -2.35 -11.56 12.34
N VAL A 143 -2.91 -10.50 11.76
CA VAL A 143 -2.88 -9.16 12.33
C VAL A 143 -4.10 -8.91 13.21
N VAL A 144 -5.31 -9.19 12.73
CA VAL A 144 -6.53 -8.90 13.50
C VAL A 144 -6.65 -9.73 14.77
N ASP A 145 -6.13 -10.97 14.78
CA ASP A 145 -6.10 -11.84 15.96
C ASP A 145 -5.22 -11.30 17.09
N THR A 146 -4.34 -10.33 16.79
CA THR A 146 -3.54 -9.63 17.81
C THR A 146 -4.28 -8.46 18.46
N GLY A 147 -5.51 -8.17 18.02
CA GLY A 147 -6.32 -7.03 18.46
C GLY A 147 -6.00 -5.71 17.72
N LEU A 148 -5.11 -5.76 16.73
CA LEU A 148 -4.83 -4.62 15.85
C LEU A 148 -5.97 -4.42 14.84
N SER A 149 -6.19 -3.17 14.42
CA SER A 149 -7.33 -2.78 13.57
C SER A 149 -6.84 -2.15 12.26
N PRO A 150 -6.57 -2.95 11.21
CA PRO A 150 -6.20 -2.41 9.91
C PRO A 150 -7.34 -1.60 9.27
N THR A 151 -6.95 -0.72 8.35
CA THR A 151 -7.84 0.25 7.70
C THR A 151 -8.12 -0.08 6.24
N HIS A 152 -7.16 -0.68 5.55
CA HIS A 152 -7.21 -0.97 4.13
C HIS A 152 -6.37 -2.20 3.77
N LEU A 153 -6.57 -2.67 2.54
CA LEU A 153 -5.75 -3.66 1.85
C LEU A 153 -5.07 -2.98 0.65
N ASP A 154 -3.81 -3.29 0.42
CA ASP A 154 -3.07 -2.96 -0.79
C ASP A 154 -2.14 -4.13 -1.17
N PHE A 155 -1.37 -4.00 -2.25
CA PHE A 155 -0.65 -5.12 -2.85
C PHE A 155 0.84 -4.85 -2.90
N HIS A 156 1.61 -5.71 -2.23
CA HIS A 156 3.06 -5.65 -2.34
C HIS A 156 3.49 -5.93 -3.77
N CYS A 157 4.33 -5.04 -4.28
CA CYS A 157 4.84 -5.12 -5.64
C CYS A 157 3.74 -5.09 -6.71
N LEU A 158 2.47 -4.74 -6.41
CA LEU A 158 1.32 -4.95 -7.32
C LEU A 158 1.26 -6.39 -7.87
N ALA A 159 1.53 -7.37 -7.00
CA ALA A 159 1.61 -8.77 -7.39
C ALA A 159 0.27 -9.40 -7.76
N ASP A 160 -0.85 -8.70 -7.55
CA ASP A 160 -2.17 -9.03 -8.11
C ASP A 160 -2.18 -8.94 -9.65
N GLY A 161 -1.25 -8.17 -10.22
CA GLY A 161 -1.03 -8.07 -11.65
C GLY A 161 -2.21 -7.48 -12.43
N GLY A 162 -3.16 -6.83 -11.74
CA GLY A 162 -4.36 -6.31 -12.36
C GLY A 162 -5.36 -7.37 -12.80
N ARG A 163 -5.27 -8.59 -12.24
CA ARG A 163 -6.25 -9.63 -12.50
C ARG A 163 -7.59 -9.30 -11.82
N ASP A 164 -8.65 -9.22 -12.61
CA ASP A 164 -10.01 -8.91 -12.11
C ASP A 164 -10.47 -9.92 -11.04
N ASP A 165 -10.16 -11.22 -11.20
CA ASP A 165 -10.55 -12.25 -10.23
C ASP A 165 -9.85 -12.09 -8.87
N ILE A 166 -8.61 -11.60 -8.85
CA ILE A 166 -7.87 -11.28 -7.61
C ILE A 166 -8.37 -9.95 -7.01
N LEU A 167 -8.74 -8.97 -7.83
CA LEU A 167 -9.35 -7.74 -7.32
C LEU A 167 -10.71 -8.02 -6.67
N ASP A 168 -11.57 -8.79 -7.35
CA ASP A 168 -12.90 -9.15 -6.85
C ASP A 168 -12.84 -9.90 -5.52
N LEU A 169 -11.97 -10.91 -5.40
CA LEU A 169 -11.81 -11.63 -4.13
C LEU A 169 -11.26 -10.69 -3.04
N THR A 170 -10.36 -9.77 -3.39
CA THR A 170 -9.79 -8.83 -2.41
C THR A 170 -10.85 -7.84 -1.92
N MET A 171 -11.73 -7.37 -2.80
CA MET A 171 -12.87 -6.54 -2.42
C MET A 171 -13.88 -7.30 -1.56
N ALA A 172 -14.08 -8.60 -1.81
CA ALA A 172 -14.93 -9.44 -0.97
C ALA A 172 -14.34 -9.62 0.45
N LEU A 173 -13.02 -9.87 0.55
CA LEU A 173 -12.31 -9.89 1.84
C LEU A 173 -12.41 -8.52 2.52
N ALA A 174 -12.19 -7.42 1.80
CA ALA A 174 -12.29 -6.09 2.38
C ALA A 174 -13.69 -5.82 2.95
N ALA A 175 -14.76 -6.24 2.27
CA ALA A 175 -16.12 -6.15 2.79
C ALA A 175 -16.31 -6.99 4.06
N GLU A 176 -15.77 -8.21 4.11
CA GLU A 176 -15.86 -9.11 5.27
C GLU A 176 -15.16 -8.54 6.51
N TYR A 177 -13.96 -7.97 6.34
CA TYR A 177 -13.16 -7.42 7.43
C TYR A 177 -13.42 -5.92 7.68
N GLY A 178 -14.29 -5.29 6.90
CA GLY A 178 -14.59 -3.86 7.00
C GLY A 178 -13.39 -2.96 6.68
N LEU A 179 -12.66 -3.27 5.61
CA LEU A 179 -11.46 -2.58 5.13
C LEU A 179 -11.75 -1.84 3.81
N ALA A 180 -10.97 -0.80 3.50
CA ALA A 180 -10.91 -0.25 2.15
C ALA A 180 -9.90 -1.04 1.28
N VAL A 181 -9.86 -0.78 -0.04
CA VAL A 181 -8.86 -1.38 -0.94
C VAL A 181 -8.19 -0.30 -1.78
N ARG A 182 -6.86 -0.36 -1.90
CA ARG A 182 -6.12 0.34 -2.96
C ARG A 182 -6.47 -0.29 -4.30
N VAL A 183 -7.21 0.42 -5.14
CA VAL A 183 -7.52 -0.01 -6.51
C VAL A 183 -6.68 0.82 -7.48
N TRP A 184 -5.64 0.21 -8.05
CA TRP A 184 -4.60 0.95 -8.78
C TRP A 184 -4.83 1.02 -10.29
N LEU A 185 -5.74 0.21 -10.84
CA LEU A 185 -6.13 0.24 -12.24
C LEU A 185 -7.47 0.92 -12.47
N ASP A 186 -7.52 1.73 -13.53
CA ASP A 186 -8.65 2.56 -13.91
C ASP A 186 -10.00 1.81 -14.10
N PRO A 187 -10.07 0.61 -14.74
CA PRO A 187 -11.30 -0.18 -14.79
C PRO A 187 -11.89 -0.48 -13.41
N GLY A 188 -11.08 -1.03 -12.49
CA GLY A 188 -11.50 -1.33 -11.13
C GLY A 188 -11.87 -0.07 -10.35
N ARG A 189 -11.13 1.04 -10.55
CA ARG A 189 -11.46 2.32 -9.89
C ARG A 189 -12.85 2.83 -10.29
N ARG A 190 -13.18 2.78 -11.59
CA ARG A 190 -14.50 3.17 -12.07
C ARG A 190 -15.60 2.31 -11.45
N GLU A 191 -15.40 1.01 -11.41
CA GLU A 191 -16.39 0.08 -10.86
C GLU A 191 -16.60 0.30 -9.35
N ALA A 192 -15.53 0.39 -8.57
CA ALA A 192 -15.61 0.70 -7.15
C ALA A 192 -16.36 2.03 -6.90
N ARG A 193 -16.02 3.08 -7.67
CA ARG A 193 -16.67 4.39 -7.54
C ARG A 193 -18.15 4.36 -7.89
N GLN A 194 -18.55 3.62 -8.94
CA GLN A 194 -19.96 3.42 -9.29
C GLN A 194 -20.76 2.73 -8.18
N ARG A 195 -20.11 1.85 -7.42
CA ARG A 195 -20.66 1.21 -6.22
C ARG A 195 -20.64 2.11 -4.98
N GLY A 196 -20.17 3.35 -5.08
CA GLY A 196 -20.05 4.29 -3.97
C GLY A 196 -18.87 4.03 -3.03
N LEU A 197 -17.91 3.22 -3.47
CA LEU A 197 -16.69 2.92 -2.75
C LEU A 197 -15.59 3.91 -3.20
N PRO A 198 -15.18 4.88 -2.36
CA PRO A 198 -14.17 5.85 -2.75
C PRO A 198 -12.82 5.18 -2.95
N VAL A 199 -12.19 5.50 -4.09
CA VAL A 199 -10.86 5.07 -4.55
C VAL A 199 -10.12 6.29 -5.08
N THR A 200 -8.85 6.20 -5.46
CA THR A 200 -8.19 7.37 -6.07
C THR A 200 -8.93 7.86 -7.32
N ASP A 201 -8.95 9.17 -7.52
CA ASP A 201 -9.47 9.80 -8.73
C ASP A 201 -8.41 9.86 -9.83
N ASN A 202 -7.16 9.99 -9.40
CA ASN A 202 -6.00 10.11 -10.26
C ASN A 202 -5.16 8.83 -10.23
N ASP A 203 -4.22 8.73 -11.17
CA ASP A 203 -3.22 7.67 -11.15
C ASP A 203 -2.39 7.77 -9.87
N PHE A 204 -2.11 6.60 -9.27
CA PHE A 204 -1.29 6.54 -8.07
C PHE A 204 0.19 6.64 -8.46
N LEU A 205 1.00 7.21 -7.57
CA LEU A 205 2.45 7.28 -7.73
C LEU A 205 3.11 6.13 -6.99
N ASP A 206 4.03 5.41 -7.63
CA ASP A 206 4.99 4.52 -6.98
C ASP A 206 6.36 5.19 -6.96
N SER A 207 6.93 5.39 -5.77
CA SER A 207 8.23 6.05 -5.65
C SER A 207 9.41 5.27 -6.25
N PHE A 208 9.30 3.95 -6.45
CA PHE A 208 10.28 3.16 -7.19
C PHE A 208 10.26 3.45 -8.70
N SER A 209 9.18 4.03 -9.23
CA SER A 209 9.12 4.46 -10.63
C SER A 209 9.80 5.81 -10.87
N LEU A 210 10.23 6.51 -9.81
CA LEU A 210 10.90 7.79 -9.93
C LEU A 210 12.42 7.61 -10.12
N PRO A 211 13.06 8.35 -11.04
CA PRO A 211 14.51 8.34 -11.16
C PRO A 211 15.14 8.87 -9.86
N LEU A 212 16.28 8.30 -9.47
CA LEU A 212 17.03 8.72 -8.29
C LEU A 212 17.64 10.12 -8.44
N ASP A 213 18.05 10.45 -9.66
CA ASP A 213 18.64 11.75 -9.97
C ASP A 213 17.60 12.84 -9.74
N ASP A 214 17.88 13.74 -8.80
CA ASP A 214 17.03 14.87 -8.43
C ASP A 214 15.61 14.48 -7.96
N LYS A 215 15.47 13.28 -7.38
CA LYS A 215 14.19 12.75 -6.87
C LYS A 215 13.47 13.71 -5.91
N PRO A 216 14.14 14.40 -4.96
CA PRO A 216 13.48 15.39 -4.11
C PRO A 216 12.83 16.55 -4.90
N ALA A 217 13.52 17.09 -5.91
CA ALA A 217 12.95 18.13 -6.76
C ALA A 217 11.77 17.58 -7.59
N ARG A 218 11.84 16.30 -8.00
CA ARG A 218 10.72 15.64 -8.68
C ARG A 218 9.50 15.52 -7.77
N TYR A 219 9.66 15.14 -6.50
CA TYR A 219 8.56 15.18 -5.54
C TYR A 219 7.98 16.58 -5.37
N ALA A 220 8.84 17.60 -5.25
CA ALA A 220 8.38 18.97 -5.14
C ALA A 220 7.57 19.42 -6.37
N GLN A 221 7.99 19.03 -7.59
CA GLN A 221 7.21 19.26 -8.80
C GLN A 221 5.85 18.54 -8.77
N LEU A 222 5.81 17.29 -8.29
CA LEU A 222 4.58 16.50 -8.21
C LEU A 222 3.60 17.06 -7.19
N LEU A 223 4.06 17.57 -6.03
CA LEU A 223 3.19 18.28 -5.08
C LEU A 223 2.60 19.55 -5.71
N ARG A 224 3.42 20.38 -6.35
CA ARG A 224 2.94 21.60 -7.03
C ARG A 224 1.96 21.30 -8.16
N ALA A 225 2.16 20.20 -8.86
CA ALA A 225 1.31 19.76 -9.97
C ALA A 225 0.21 18.77 -9.56
N LEU A 226 0.01 18.51 -8.25
CA LEU A 226 -0.95 17.53 -7.78
C LEU A 226 -2.36 17.86 -8.33
N PRO A 227 -3.02 16.94 -9.05
CA PRO A 227 -4.33 17.21 -9.61
C PRO A 227 -5.40 17.37 -8.54
N THR A 228 -6.49 18.04 -8.90
CA THR A 228 -7.75 18.00 -8.15
C THR A 228 -8.26 16.56 -8.03
N GLY A 229 -8.96 16.27 -6.93
CA GLY A 229 -9.44 14.94 -6.59
C GLY A 229 -8.54 14.22 -5.59
N LEU A 230 -8.87 12.96 -5.31
CA LEU A 230 -8.07 12.09 -4.45
C LEU A 230 -6.90 11.47 -5.23
N SER A 231 -5.68 11.72 -4.76
CA SER A 231 -4.46 11.08 -5.25
C SER A 231 -3.85 10.22 -4.15
N GLU A 232 -3.06 9.22 -4.54
CA GLU A 232 -2.28 8.40 -3.59
C GLU A 232 -0.83 8.29 -4.06
N TRP A 233 0.09 8.46 -3.12
CA TRP A 233 1.50 8.17 -3.29
C TRP A 233 1.86 6.95 -2.44
N ALA A 234 2.27 5.87 -3.10
CA ALA A 234 2.94 4.72 -2.51
C ALA A 234 4.44 5.03 -2.43
N VAL A 235 4.90 5.27 -1.20
CA VAL A 235 6.28 5.66 -0.91
C VAL A 235 6.96 4.63 -0.03
N HIS A 236 8.29 4.59 -0.05
CA HIS A 236 9.04 3.46 0.49
C HIS A 236 10.15 3.92 1.46
N PRO A 237 9.87 4.77 2.47
CA PRO A 237 10.93 5.35 3.31
C PRO A 237 11.76 4.27 4.02
N GLY A 238 13.08 4.44 4.03
CA GLY A 238 14.02 3.54 4.69
C GLY A 238 15.28 4.26 5.14
N LEU A 239 15.85 3.87 6.29
CA LEU A 239 16.99 4.59 6.88
C LEU A 239 18.30 4.49 6.06
N GLY A 240 18.43 3.52 5.14
CA GLY A 240 19.62 3.34 4.31
C GLY A 240 20.83 2.76 5.05
N THR A 241 20.58 2.01 6.13
CA THR A 241 21.61 1.36 6.96
C THR A 241 22.40 0.29 6.20
N GLU A 242 23.47 -0.24 6.80
CA GLU A 242 24.20 -1.41 6.24
C GLU A 242 23.28 -2.62 6.04
N GLU A 243 22.30 -2.83 6.93
CA GLU A 243 21.25 -3.85 6.76
C GLU A 243 20.45 -3.58 5.46
N SER A 244 20.00 -2.34 5.25
CA SER A 244 19.25 -1.96 4.05
C SER A 244 20.06 -2.18 2.77
N GLN A 245 21.35 -1.83 2.78
CA GLN A 245 22.25 -2.04 1.65
C GLN A 245 22.49 -3.52 1.35
N ALA A 246 22.46 -4.38 2.36
CA ALA A 246 22.60 -5.82 2.19
C ALA A 246 21.30 -6.49 1.70
N ILE A 247 20.13 -6.04 2.17
CA ILE A 247 18.83 -6.59 1.77
C ILE A 247 18.45 -6.15 0.35
N GLU A 248 18.62 -4.86 0.03
CA GLU A 248 18.27 -4.27 -1.27
C GLU A 248 19.42 -3.40 -1.84
N PRO A 249 20.48 -4.01 -2.39
CA PRO A 249 21.63 -3.28 -2.93
C PRO A 249 21.28 -2.20 -3.96
N ASP A 250 20.26 -2.46 -4.78
CA ASP A 250 19.79 -1.55 -5.82
C ASP A 250 18.65 -0.63 -5.34
N GLY A 251 17.89 -1.04 -4.33
CA GLY A 251 16.68 -0.37 -3.87
C GLY A 251 16.88 0.61 -2.69
N TRP A 252 17.90 0.40 -1.85
CA TRP A 252 18.05 1.17 -0.61
C TRP A 252 18.15 2.70 -0.82
N ARG A 253 18.68 3.15 -1.97
CA ARG A 253 18.79 4.58 -2.31
C ARG A 253 17.42 5.20 -2.59
N VAL A 254 16.51 4.45 -3.20
CA VAL A 254 15.13 4.88 -3.44
C VAL A 254 14.46 5.13 -2.09
N ARG A 255 14.62 4.16 -1.17
CA ARG A 255 14.05 4.24 0.18
C ARG A 255 14.63 5.37 1.01
N ARG A 256 15.95 5.58 0.93
CA ARG A 256 16.61 6.67 1.65
C ARG A 256 16.16 8.04 1.18
N THR A 257 16.10 8.23 -0.15
CA THR A 257 15.67 9.50 -0.74
C THR A 257 14.19 9.80 -0.48
N ASP A 258 13.34 8.78 -0.41
CA ASP A 258 11.96 8.93 0.08
C ASP A 258 11.95 9.44 1.52
N TYR A 259 12.62 8.73 2.43
CA TYR A 259 12.67 9.12 3.84
C TYR A 259 13.15 10.57 4.02
N ASP A 260 14.23 10.96 3.33
CA ASP A 260 14.80 12.31 3.41
C ASP A 260 13.82 13.40 2.94
N PHE A 261 13.09 13.19 1.84
CA PHE A 261 12.09 14.15 1.38
C PHE A 261 10.86 14.18 2.30
N LEU A 262 10.31 13.02 2.65
CA LEU A 262 9.05 12.90 3.38
C LEU A 262 9.12 13.47 4.80
N THR A 263 10.30 13.49 5.41
CA THR A 263 10.55 14.08 6.74
C THR A 263 11.04 15.54 6.66
N SER A 264 11.29 16.06 5.46
CA SER A 264 11.85 17.40 5.27
C SER A 264 10.86 18.51 5.66
N PRO A 265 11.37 19.68 6.10
CA PRO A 265 10.56 20.89 6.21
C PRO A 265 9.98 21.35 4.87
N GLU A 266 10.70 21.13 3.76
CA GLU A 266 10.26 21.50 2.42
C GLU A 266 8.97 20.79 2.02
N ALA A 267 8.87 19.47 2.25
CA ALA A 267 7.67 18.70 1.93
C ALA A 267 6.43 19.24 2.66
N ARG A 268 6.56 19.59 3.95
CA ARG A 268 5.46 20.20 4.71
C ARG A 268 5.09 21.58 4.16
N GLN A 269 6.09 22.44 3.94
CA GLN A 269 5.85 23.79 3.41
C GLN A 269 5.15 23.73 2.05
N LEU A 270 5.51 22.77 1.20
CA LEU A 270 4.86 22.59 -0.10
C LEU A 270 3.40 22.18 0.02
N LEU A 271 3.03 21.31 0.97
CA LEU A 271 1.63 20.97 1.20
C LEU A 271 0.82 22.20 1.62
N ASP A 272 1.37 23.01 2.51
CA ASP A 272 0.75 24.24 3.01
C ASP A 272 0.61 25.29 1.90
N ASP A 273 1.68 25.56 1.16
CA ASP A 273 1.71 26.54 0.06
C ASP A 273 0.74 26.17 -1.08
N GLU A 274 0.61 24.87 -1.36
CA GLU A 274 -0.21 24.34 -2.45
C GLU A 274 -1.66 24.01 -2.04
N GLY A 275 -1.98 24.18 -0.75
CA GLY A 275 -3.29 23.89 -0.18
C GLY A 275 -3.70 22.41 -0.32
N VAL A 276 -2.73 21.49 -0.30
CA VAL A 276 -2.98 20.06 -0.43
C VAL A 276 -3.44 19.48 0.90
N VAL A 277 -4.60 18.82 0.89
CA VAL A 277 -5.15 18.17 2.09
C VAL A 277 -4.66 16.73 2.16
N VAL A 278 -3.83 16.42 3.15
CA VAL A 278 -3.38 15.05 3.40
C VAL A 278 -4.39 14.31 4.28
N ILE A 279 -4.82 13.12 3.86
CA ILE A 279 -5.74 12.24 4.60
C ILE A 279 -5.18 10.84 4.72
N ASP A 280 -5.80 10.02 5.58
CA ASP A 280 -5.49 8.60 5.72
C ASP A 280 -6.65 7.69 5.31
N TYR A 281 -6.37 6.39 5.22
CA TYR A 281 -7.32 5.38 4.78
C TYR A 281 -8.54 5.17 5.69
N ARG A 282 -8.55 5.63 6.95
CA ARG A 282 -9.77 5.60 7.79
C ARG A 282 -10.89 6.42 7.15
N THR A 283 -10.53 7.45 6.39
CA THR A 283 -11.50 8.29 5.67
C THR A 283 -12.25 7.47 4.62
N LEU A 284 -11.53 6.63 3.86
CA LEU A 284 -12.12 5.72 2.88
C LEU A 284 -12.84 4.57 3.57
N GLN A 285 -12.20 3.94 4.56
CA GLN A 285 -12.74 2.77 5.27
C GLN A 285 -14.16 3.01 5.82
N ARG A 286 -14.45 4.22 6.34
CA ARG A 286 -15.79 4.59 6.83
C ARG A 286 -16.90 4.53 5.77
N MET A 287 -16.55 4.69 4.50
CA MET A 287 -17.46 4.53 3.37
C MET A 287 -17.55 3.07 2.91
N TRP A 288 -16.43 2.35 2.95
CA TRP A 288 -16.35 0.94 2.55
C TRP A 288 -17.04 -0.03 3.52
N ARG A 289 -17.16 0.34 4.80
CA ARG A 289 -17.88 -0.45 5.83
C ARG A 289 -19.41 -0.40 5.73
N ARG A 290 -19.97 0.40 4.83
CA ARG A 290 -21.41 0.73 4.80
C ARG A 290 -22.25 -0.32 4.07
#